data_AF-A0A957L4W4-F1
#
_entry.id   AF-A0A957L4W4-F1
#
_cell.length_a   1.000
_cell.length_b   1.000
_cell.length_c   1.000
_cell.angle_alpha   90.00
_cell.angle_beta   90.00
_cell.angle_gamma   90.00
#
_symmetry.space_group_name_H-M   'P 1'
#
loop_
_entity.id
_entity.type
_entity.pdbx_description
1 polymer ?
#
loop_
_entity_poly.entity_id
_entity_poly.type
_entity_poly.pdbx_seq_one_letter_code
_entity_poly.pdbx_strand_id
1 'polypeptide(L)' 'NNPDIDIIDICVPNNFHAPLAIAALNAGKHVLCEKPLAPTPKLVQDMIDAR' A
#
# COMPACT_ATOMS: atom_id res chain seq x y z
N ASN A 1 -13.59 0.31 5.80
CA ASN A 1 -12.95 0.61 7.08
C ASN A 1 -13.46 -0.37 8.14
N ASN A 2 -12.95 -1.61 8.14
CA ASN A 2 -13.28 -2.62 9.16
C ASN A 2 -12.36 -2.40 10.37
N PRO A 3 -12.91 -2.15 11.59
CA PRO A 3 -12.09 -1.94 12.77
C PRO A 3 -11.32 -3.20 13.22
N ASP A 4 -11.77 -4.41 12.86
CA ASP A 4 -11.16 -5.67 13.30
C ASP A 4 -9.90 -6.07 12.51
N ILE A 5 -9.47 -5.26 11.55
CA ILE A 5 -8.30 -5.51 10.70
C ILE A 5 -7.21 -4.50 11.04
N ASP A 6 -6.03 -4.97 11.44
CA ASP A 6 -4.89 -4.10 11.78
C ASP A 6 -3.93 -3.88 10.61
N ILE A 7 -3.72 -4.92 9.78
CA ILE A 7 -2.72 -4.96 8.70
C ILE A 7 -3.36 -5.47 7.40
N ILE A 8 -2.94 -4.91 6.27
CA ILE A 8 -3.31 -5.34 4.91
C ILE A 8 -2.05 -5.83 4.19
N ASP A 9 -2.11 -7.04 3.64
CA ASP A 9 -1.08 -7.59 2.74
C ASP A 9 -1.54 -7.48 1.28
N ILE A 10 -0.71 -6.85 0.45
CA ILE A 10 -1.01 -6.56 -0.95
C ILE A 10 -0.22 -7.53 -1.84
N CYS A 11 -0.89 -8.61 -2.24
CA CYS A 11 -0.33 -9.68 -3.07
C CYS A 11 -0.89 -9.69 -4.51
N VAL A 12 -1.13 -8.51 -5.09
CA VAL A 12 -1.71 -8.35 -6.45
C VAL A 12 -0.61 -8.07 -7.48
N PRO A 13 -0.90 -7.95 -8.79
CA PRO A 13 0.11 -7.51 -9.75
C PRO A 13 0.67 -6.11 -9.43
N ASN A 14 1.97 -5.93 -9.67
CA ASN A 14 2.77 -4.77 -9.27
C ASN A 14 2.14 -3.39 -9.60
N ASN A 15 1.44 -3.26 -10.73
CA ASN A 15 0.80 -2.01 -11.14
C ASN A 15 -0.31 -1.53 -10.19
N PHE A 16 -0.84 -2.42 -9.35
CA PHE A 16 -1.91 -2.10 -8.38
C PHE A 16 -1.38 -1.84 -6.97
N HIS A 17 -0.09 -2.06 -6.71
CA HIS A 17 0.49 -1.92 -5.37
C HIS A 17 0.31 -0.50 -4.81
N ALA A 18 0.82 0.52 -5.52
CA ALA A 18 0.80 1.89 -5.04
C ALA A 18 -0.61 2.44 -4.72
N PRO A 19 -1.62 2.37 -5.63
CA PRO A 19 -2.93 2.90 -5.31
C PRO A 19 -3.61 2.19 -4.13
N LEU A 20 -3.41 0.88 -3.98
CA LEU A 20 -3.99 0.10 -2.88
C LEU A 20 -3.26 0.36 -1.55
N ALA A 21 -1.93 0.44 -1.58
CA ALA A 21 -1.13 0.74 -0.41
C ALA A 21 -1.46 2.13 0.15
N ILE A 22 -1.53 3.14 -0.72
CA ILE A 22 -1.90 4.51 -0.33
C ILE A 22 -3.32 4.53 0.28
N ALA A 23 -4.28 3.82 -0.34
CA ALA A 23 -5.64 3.74 0.19
C ALA A 23 -5.71 3.06 1.56
N ALA A 24 -4.93 1.99 1.78
CA ALA A 24 -4.85 1.27 3.04
C ALA A 24 -4.17 2.10 4.14
N LEU A 25 -3.05 2.77 3.82
CA LEU A 25 -2.34 3.67 4.73
C LEU A 25 -3.25 4.82 5.16
N ASN A 26 -3.88 5.52 4.20
CA ASN A 26 -4.84 6.61 4.49
C ASN A 26 -6.07 6.15 5.29
N ALA A 27 -6.36 4.85 5.32
CA ALA A 27 -7.40 4.27 6.16
C ALA A 27 -6.91 3.93 7.59
N GLY A 28 -5.67 4.30 7.93
CA GLY A 28 -5.02 4.05 9.20
C GLY A 28 -4.59 2.59 9.40
N LYS A 29 -4.37 1.83 8.32
CA LYS A 29 -3.96 0.42 8.39
C LYS A 29 -2.48 0.27 8.11
N HIS A 30 -1.83 -0.69 8.78
CA HIS A 30 -0.48 -1.08 8.39
C HIS A 30 -0.52 -1.82 7.06
N VAL A 31 0.52 -1.65 6.24
CA VAL A 31 0.59 -2.26 4.92
C VAL A 31 1.87 -3.10 4.77
N LEU A 32 1.69 -4.35 4.36
CA LEU A 32 2.73 -5.16 3.74
C LEU A 32 2.47 -5.15 2.23
N CYS A 33 3.52 -4.92 1.46
CA CYS A 33 3.43 -4.84 0.01
C CYS A 33 4.47 -5.75 -0.62
N GLU A 34 4.01 -6.68 -1.46
CA GLU A 34 4.89 -7.66 -2.07
C GLU A 34 5.89 -7.03 -3.06
N LYS A 35 6.97 -7.78 -3.32
CA LYS A 35 7.99 -7.35 -4.28
C LYS A 35 7.57 -7.66 -5.73
N PRO A 36 7.95 -6.81 -6.70
CA PRO A 36 8.59 -5.51 -6.55
C PRO A 36 7.61 -4.48 -5.97
N LEU A 37 8.12 -3.46 -5.27
CA LEU A 37 7.27 -2.56 -4.50
C LEU A 37 6.31 -1.73 -5.37
N ALA A 38 6.81 -1.09 -6.42
CA ALA A 38 6.01 -0.34 -7.40
C ALA A 38 6.75 -0.25 -8.76
N PRO A 39 6.07 0.14 -9.86
CA PRO A 39 6.70 0.22 -11.18
C PRO A 39 7.77 1.31 -11.31
N THR A 40 7.71 2.36 -10.48
CA THR A 40 8.66 3.49 -10.52
C THR A 40 9.03 3.96 -9.11
N PRO A 41 10.23 4.57 -8.93
CA PRO A 41 10.61 5.17 -7.65
C PRO A 41 9.66 6.28 -7.17
N LYS A 42 9.05 7.04 -8.10
CA LYS A 42 8.09 8.09 -7.76
C LYS A 42 6.88 7.51 -7.01
N LEU A 43 6.35 6.38 -7.47
CA LEU A 43 5.22 5.72 -6.84
C LEU A 43 5.59 5.16 -5.46
N VAL A 44 6.84 4.73 -5.27
CA VAL A 44 7.33 4.36 -3.92
C VAL A 44 7.35 5.58 -3.00
N GLN A 45 7.82 6.73 -3.48
CA GLN A 45 7.79 7.97 -2.69
C GLN A 45 6.35 8.35 -2.31
N ASP A 46 5.40 8.23 -3.25
CA ASP A 46 3.98 8.48 -2.97
C ASP A 46 3.41 7.57 -1.88
N MET A 47 3.87 6.31 -1.82
CA MET A 47 3.50 5.38 -0.75
C MET A 47 4.11 5.78 0.61
N ILE A 48 5.34 6.30 0.64
CA ILE A 48 6.01 6.76 1.88
C ILE A 48 5.33 8.01 2.44
N ASP A 49 4.87 8.89 1.56
CA ASP A 49 4.24 10.16 1.96
C ASP A 49 2.80 9.97 2.48
N ALA A 50 2.17 8.83 2.21
CA ALA A 50 0.85 8.46 2.74
C ALA A 50 0.91 8.16 4.26
N ARG A 51 -0.15 8.51 4.99
CA ARG A 51 -0.23 8.37 6.46
C ARG A 51 -1.48 7.65 6.92
#